data_AF-A0A7J4BBZ3-F1
#
_entry.id   AF-A0A7J4BBZ3-F1
#
_cell.length_a   1.000
_cell.length_b   1.000
_cell.length_c   1.000
_cell.angle_alpha   90.00
_cell.angle_beta   90.00
_cell.angle_gamma   90.00
#
_symmetry.space_group_name_H-M   'P 1'
#
loop_
_entity.id
_entity.type
_entity.pdbx_description
1 polymer ?
#
loop_
_entity_poly.entity_id
_entity_poly.type
_entity_poly.pdbx_seq_one_letter_code
_entity_poly.pdbx_strand_id
1 'polypeptide(L)'
;LLSGLTLISPLLDAFLVAATAEVLTFSAFWGYPILKSRAIAADIEANLPFVLIHMQTIARSGAPPAALFKLVSEFKEYGEITEEFRRIVRNIETFGMSEINAIKDVILKTPSSTLKDLLSGMITTIQSGGKLSDYLSQRAEEIVFEYRLSRRQRADMLATYADIYTIILIAAPLILVIVLTIIGTIGGAVFGLPPQMLIQLCVYGFVPLLNIMFLAFLIMTERG
;
A
#
# COMPACT_ATOMS: atom_id res chain seq x y z
N LEU A 1 -60.81 -11.46 -2.29
CA LEU A 1 -59.66 -12.36 -2.07
C LEU A 1 -58.47 -12.02 -2.99
N LEU A 2 -58.67 -11.62 -4.25
CA LEU A 2 -57.56 -11.29 -5.17
C LEU A 2 -56.90 -9.91 -4.95
N SER A 3 -57.55 -8.95 -4.29
CA SER A 3 -56.99 -7.60 -4.01
C SER A 3 -56.08 -7.52 -2.78
N GLY A 4 -56.14 -8.52 -1.89
CA GLY A 4 -55.25 -8.59 -0.72
C GLY A 4 -53.85 -9.09 -1.07
N LEU A 5 -53.74 -10.00 -2.04
CA LEU A 5 -52.47 -10.55 -2.49
C LEU A 5 -51.62 -9.52 -3.26
N THR A 6 -52.24 -8.60 -4.00
CA THR A 6 -51.55 -7.56 -4.77
C THR A 6 -50.89 -6.49 -3.91
N LEU A 7 -51.29 -6.36 -2.64
CA LEU A 7 -50.69 -5.42 -1.69
C LEU A 7 -49.56 -6.04 -0.85
N ILE A 8 -49.48 -7.37 -0.78
CA ILE A 8 -48.46 -8.07 0.05
C ILE A 8 -47.10 -8.11 -0.65
N SER A 9 -47.06 -8.28 -1.98
CA SER A 9 -45.80 -8.32 -2.74
C SER A 9 -44.95 -7.03 -2.67
N PRO A 10 -45.49 -5.81 -2.89
CA PRO A 10 -44.68 -4.59 -2.75
C PRO A 10 -44.21 -4.34 -1.32
N LEU A 11 -44.93 -4.85 -0.32
CA LEU A 11 -44.59 -4.71 1.10
C LEU A 11 -43.40 -5.63 1.47
N LEU A 12 -43.36 -6.84 0.91
CA LEU A 12 -42.24 -7.75 1.03
C LEU A 12 -40.97 -7.18 0.34
N ASP A 13 -41.11 -6.65 -0.87
CA ASP A 13 -39.99 -6.07 -1.62
C ASP A 13 -39.41 -4.84 -0.92
N ALA A 14 -40.27 -3.96 -0.40
CA ALA A 14 -39.84 -2.81 0.40
C ALA A 14 -39.08 -3.24 1.67
N PHE A 15 -39.53 -4.31 2.33
CA PHE A 15 -38.84 -4.87 3.49
C PHE A 15 -37.47 -5.46 3.13
N LEU A 16 -37.36 -6.18 2.00
CA LEU A 16 -36.07 -6.72 1.52
C LEU A 16 -35.08 -5.62 1.13
N VAL A 17 -35.53 -4.56 0.47
CA VAL A 17 -34.69 -3.39 0.14
C VAL A 17 -34.24 -2.66 1.41
N ALA A 18 -35.14 -2.49 2.39
CA ALA A 18 -34.78 -1.88 3.67
C ALA A 18 -33.75 -2.73 4.44
N ALA A 19 -33.97 -4.05 4.53
CA ALA A 19 -33.07 -4.98 5.20
C ALA A 19 -31.68 -5.03 4.55
N THR A 20 -31.60 -5.03 3.21
CA THR A 20 -30.32 -5.01 2.50
C THR A 20 -29.58 -3.68 2.68
N ALA A 21 -30.29 -2.55 2.64
CA ALA A 21 -29.70 -1.24 2.90
C ALA A 21 -29.15 -1.11 4.33
N GLU A 22 -29.86 -1.65 5.33
CA GLU A 22 -29.43 -1.63 6.73
C GLU A 22 -28.18 -2.49 6.95
N VAL A 23 -28.14 -3.70 6.38
CA VAL A 23 -26.95 -4.57 6.41
C VAL A 23 -25.76 -3.92 5.71
N LEU A 24 -25.96 -3.28 4.56
CA LEU A 24 -24.90 -2.57 3.84
C LEU A 24 -24.38 -1.37 4.64
N THR A 25 -25.26 -0.59 5.25
CA THR A 25 -24.87 0.58 6.04
C THR A 25 -24.13 0.17 7.31
N PHE A 26 -24.62 -0.87 8.00
CA PHE A 26 -23.97 -1.40 9.19
C PHE A 26 -22.60 -2.01 8.88
N SER A 27 -22.48 -2.79 7.80
CA SER A 27 -21.20 -3.36 7.37
C SER A 27 -20.21 -2.30 6.92
N ALA A 28 -20.64 -1.26 6.20
CA ALA A 28 -19.80 -0.14 5.81
C ALA A 28 -19.31 0.66 7.03
N PHE A 29 -20.19 0.93 7.99
CA PHE A 29 -19.85 1.64 9.23
C PHE A 29 -18.81 0.88 10.06
N TRP A 30 -18.91 -0.45 10.12
CA TRP A 30 -17.93 -1.29 10.83
C TRP A 30 -16.62 -1.47 10.06
N GLY A 31 -16.68 -1.55 8.72
CA GLY A 31 -15.49 -1.71 7.87
C GLY A 31 -14.64 -0.44 7.74
N TYR A 32 -15.28 0.73 7.73
CA TYR A 32 -14.62 2.04 7.60
C TYR A 32 -13.49 2.28 8.63
N PRO A 33 -13.68 2.09 9.95
CA PRO A 33 -12.62 2.35 10.94
C PRO A 33 -11.42 1.41 10.74
N ILE A 34 -11.64 0.18 10.31
CA ILE A 34 -10.56 -0.78 10.04
C ILE A 34 -9.73 -0.33 8.84
N LEU A 35 -10.39 0.06 7.74
CA LEU A 35 -9.74 0.60 6.55
C LEU A 35 -8.96 1.87 6.87
N LYS A 36 -9.58 2.80 7.61
CA LYS A 36 -8.93 4.05 8.03
C LYS A 36 -7.73 3.79 8.94
N SER A 37 -7.85 2.90 9.92
CA SER A 37 -6.76 2.53 10.81
C SER A 37 -5.58 1.92 10.05
N ARG A 38 -5.85 1.09 9.03
CA ARG A 38 -4.82 0.51 8.17
C ARG A 38 -4.16 1.57 7.30
N ALA A 39 -4.94 2.51 6.75
CA ALA A 39 -4.40 3.63 5.97
C ALA A 39 -3.47 4.51 6.81
N ILE A 40 -3.86 4.83 8.05
CA ILE A 40 -3.02 5.58 9.00
C ILE A 40 -1.75 4.80 9.32
N ALA A 41 -1.85 3.50 9.62
CA ALA A 41 -0.67 2.68 9.90
C ALA A 41 0.31 2.63 8.70
N ALA A 42 -0.22 2.46 7.49
CA ALA A 42 0.57 2.43 6.26
C ALA A 42 1.27 3.78 5.99
N ASP A 43 0.58 4.90 6.22
CA ASP A 43 1.17 6.24 6.09
C ASP A 43 2.29 6.47 7.12
N ILE A 44 2.06 6.08 8.38
CA ILE A 44 3.10 6.13 9.43
C ILE A 44 4.31 5.30 9.02
N GLU A 45 4.13 4.07 8.59
CA GLU A 45 5.23 3.16 8.22
C GLU A 45 6.01 3.64 6.99
N ALA A 46 5.33 4.26 6.01
CA ALA A 46 5.98 4.83 4.84
C ALA A 46 6.88 6.04 5.21
N ASN A 47 6.44 6.85 6.17
CA ASN A 47 7.15 8.06 6.59
C ASN A 47 8.19 7.82 7.69
N LEU A 48 8.05 6.74 8.47
CA LEU A 48 8.89 6.41 9.62
C LEU A 48 10.41 6.38 9.33
N PRO A 49 10.91 5.80 8.24
CA PRO A 49 12.35 5.78 7.95
C PRO A 49 12.94 7.21 7.83
N PHE A 50 12.19 8.13 7.23
CA PHE A 50 12.62 9.51 7.04
C PHE A 50 12.62 10.30 8.34
N VAL A 51 11.53 10.17 9.11
CA VAL A 51 11.42 10.77 10.45
C VAL A 51 12.54 10.28 11.36
N LEU A 52 12.85 8.99 11.32
CA LEU A 52 13.85 8.39 12.19
C LEU A 52 15.27 8.86 11.88
N ILE A 53 15.61 9.07 10.60
CA ILE A 53 16.88 9.71 10.19
C ILE A 53 17.00 11.14 10.75
N HIS A 54 15.90 11.91 10.72
CA HIS A 54 15.89 13.27 11.26
C HIS A 54 16.02 13.26 12.78
N MET A 55 15.26 12.41 13.47
CA MET A 55 15.36 12.23 14.92
C MET A 55 16.76 11.78 15.34
N GLN A 56 17.37 10.83 14.62
CA GLN A 56 18.74 10.38 14.87
C GLN A 56 19.73 11.55 14.77
N THR A 57 19.63 12.36 13.72
CA THR A 57 20.54 13.50 13.50
C THR A 57 20.50 14.48 14.66
N ILE A 58 19.31 14.76 15.19
CA ILE A 58 19.11 15.68 16.30
C ILE A 58 19.47 15.03 17.65
N ALA A 59 19.19 13.75 17.83
CA ALA A 59 19.58 13.03 19.04
C ALA A 59 21.12 12.96 19.18
N ARG A 60 21.85 12.88 18.06
CA ARG A 60 23.32 12.95 18.03
C ARG A 60 23.88 14.29 18.50
N SER A 61 23.11 15.38 18.44
CA SER A 61 23.52 16.67 19.00
C SER A 61 23.35 16.75 20.52
N GLY A 62 22.88 15.68 21.16
CA GLY A 62 22.59 15.65 22.60
C GLY A 62 21.29 16.34 22.97
N ALA A 63 20.40 16.60 22.00
CA ALA A 63 19.11 17.22 22.28
C ALA A 63 18.22 16.32 23.16
N PRO A 64 17.41 16.90 24.06
CA PRO A 64 16.51 16.12 24.90
C PRO A 64 15.38 15.47 24.06
N PRO A 65 14.76 14.37 24.56
CA PRO A 65 13.70 13.68 23.84
C PRO A 65 12.52 14.57 23.44
N ALA A 66 12.12 15.49 24.33
CA ALA A 66 11.06 16.45 24.05
C ALA A 66 11.32 17.33 22.79
N ALA A 67 12.58 17.69 22.53
CA ALA A 67 12.94 18.47 21.35
C ALA A 67 12.77 17.65 20.05
N LEU A 68 13.05 16.34 20.11
CA LEU A 68 12.80 15.42 18.98
C LEU A 68 11.31 15.36 18.67
N PHE A 69 10.47 15.23 19.70
CA PHE A 69 9.02 15.15 19.51
C PHE A 69 8.45 16.43 18.93
N LYS A 70 8.94 17.58 19.41
CA LYS A 70 8.53 18.89 18.91
C LYS A 70 8.87 19.06 17.44
N LEU A 71 10.10 18.71 17.05
CA LEU A 71 10.52 18.74 15.65
C LEU A 71 9.56 17.92 14.77
N VAL A 72 9.33 16.66 15.10
CA VAL A 72 8.46 15.80 14.27
C VAL A 72 7.02 16.34 14.23
N SER A 73 6.52 16.92 15.32
CA SER A 73 5.16 17.46 15.40
C SER A 73 4.89 18.70 14.54
N GLU A 74 5.94 19.45 14.17
CA GLU A 74 5.85 20.69 13.39
C GLU A 74 5.92 20.44 11.88
N PHE A 75 6.60 19.36 11.46
CA PHE A 75 6.73 18.99 10.05
C PHE A 75 5.49 18.25 9.54
N LYS A 76 4.57 18.97 8.90
CA LYS A 76 3.33 18.42 8.32
C LYS A 76 3.56 17.44 7.16
N GLU A 77 4.74 17.51 6.53
CA GLU A 77 5.11 16.68 5.38
C GLU A 77 5.26 15.19 5.74
N TYR A 78 5.38 14.86 7.03
CA TYR A 78 5.46 13.46 7.48
C TYR A 78 4.10 12.77 7.62
N GLY A 79 2.99 13.44 7.31
CA GLY A 79 1.66 12.83 7.30
C GLY A 79 1.14 12.51 8.70
N GLU A 80 0.57 11.33 8.88
CA GLU A 80 -0.13 10.91 10.10
C GLU A 80 0.83 10.70 11.29
N ILE A 81 2.11 10.42 11.04
CA ILE A 81 3.10 10.30 12.13
C ILE A 81 3.25 11.63 12.87
N THR A 82 3.14 12.77 12.18
CA THR A 82 3.16 14.11 12.78
C THR A 82 2.04 14.26 13.81
N GLU A 83 0.87 13.69 13.56
CA GLU A 83 -0.25 13.73 14.51
C GLU A 83 0.03 12.89 15.76
N GLU A 84 0.65 11.72 15.62
CA GLU A 84 1.05 10.88 16.76
C GLU A 84 2.09 11.60 17.63
N PHE A 85 3.11 12.22 17.03
CA PHE A 85 4.10 13.00 17.79
C PHE A 85 3.52 14.30 18.36
N ARG A 86 2.58 14.96 17.67
CA ARG A 86 1.85 16.11 18.21
C ARG A 86 1.02 15.73 19.45
N ARG A 87 0.46 14.52 19.49
CA ARG A 87 -0.21 14.00 20.70
C ARG A 87 0.78 13.86 21.86
N ILE A 88 1.99 13.35 21.62
CA ILE A 88 3.05 13.27 22.64
C ILE A 88 3.37 14.68 23.18
N VAL A 89 3.67 15.63 22.28
CA VAL A 89 4.02 17.02 22.67
C VAL A 89 2.89 17.66 23.45
N ARG A 90 1.63 17.52 22.98
CA ARG A 90 0.45 18.03 23.68
C ARG A 90 0.28 17.40 25.07
N ASN A 91 0.49 16.09 25.20
CA ASN A 91 0.43 15.38 26.48
C ASN A 91 1.46 15.93 27.48
N ILE A 92 2.64 16.33 27.00
CA ILE A 92 3.69 16.93 27.83
C ILE A 92 3.39 18.40 28.14
N GLU A 93 3.25 19.24 27.11
CA GLU A 93 3.17 20.70 27.26
C GLU A 93 1.81 21.18 27.78
N THR A 94 0.70 20.54 27.37
CA THR A 94 -0.65 20.98 27.74
C THR A 94 -1.19 20.24 28.98
N PHE A 95 -0.97 18.93 29.05
CA PHE A 95 -1.51 18.09 30.13
C PHE A 95 -0.52 17.83 31.27
N GLY A 96 0.74 18.28 31.14
CA GLY A 96 1.76 18.12 32.19
C GLY A 96 2.18 16.67 32.45
N MET A 97 1.96 15.77 31.49
CA MET A 97 2.38 14.37 31.63
C MET A 97 3.90 14.25 31.57
N SER A 98 4.46 13.28 32.28
CA SER A 98 5.87 12.90 32.09
C SER A 98 6.10 12.35 30.69
N GLU A 99 7.32 12.52 30.16
CA GLU A 99 7.70 12.04 28.83
C GLU A 99 7.35 10.56 28.63
N ILE A 100 7.66 9.73 29.63
CA ILE A 100 7.36 8.29 29.60
C ILE A 100 5.84 8.04 29.52
N ASN A 101 5.03 8.75 30.31
CA ASN A 101 3.58 8.54 30.33
C ASN A 101 2.93 9.07 29.04
N ALA A 102 3.42 10.20 28.50
CA ALA A 102 2.96 10.74 27.24
C ALA A 102 3.23 9.78 26.08
N ILE A 103 4.40 9.16 26.04
CA ILE A 103 4.74 8.14 25.03
C ILE A 103 3.87 6.89 25.20
N LYS A 104 3.65 6.41 26.44
CA LYS A 104 2.77 5.26 26.72
C LYS A 104 1.34 5.49 26.25
N ASP A 105 0.77 6.68 26.45
CA ASP A 105 -0.57 7.02 25.99
C ASP A 105 -0.70 6.89 24.46
N VAL A 106 0.35 7.27 23.73
CA VAL A 106 0.39 7.16 22.26
C VAL A 106 0.60 5.71 21.80
N ILE A 107 1.48 4.93 22.46
CA ILE A 107 1.66 3.49 22.17
C ILE A 107 0.34 2.73 22.24
N LEU A 108 -0.53 3.05 23.20
CA LEU A 108 -1.83 2.39 23.38
C LEU A 108 -2.83 2.71 22.26
N LYS A 109 -2.67 3.84 21.56
CA LYS A 109 -3.66 4.36 20.60
C LYS A 109 -3.21 4.26 19.14
N THR A 110 -1.90 4.26 18.88
CA THR A 110 -1.38 4.23 17.51
C THR A 110 -1.73 2.90 16.81
N PRO A 111 -2.06 2.91 15.51
CA PRO A 111 -2.35 1.68 14.77
C PRO A 111 -1.09 1.00 14.21
N SER A 112 0.05 1.70 14.11
CA SER A 112 1.30 1.14 13.58
C SER A 112 2.05 0.33 14.64
N SER A 113 2.41 -0.93 14.35
CA SER A 113 3.25 -1.76 15.23
C SER A 113 4.68 -1.26 15.28
N THR A 114 5.25 -0.86 14.15
CA THR A 114 6.64 -0.40 14.07
C THR A 114 6.87 0.87 14.88
N LEU A 115 5.90 1.80 14.88
CA LEU A 115 5.97 2.99 15.74
C LEU A 115 5.85 2.62 17.23
N LYS A 116 5.01 1.64 17.60
CA LYS A 116 4.93 1.16 19.01
C LYS A 116 6.27 0.60 19.48
N ASP A 117 6.92 -0.19 18.66
CA ASP A 117 8.20 -0.81 19.01
C ASP A 117 9.31 0.23 19.16
N LEU A 118 9.33 1.23 18.26
CA LEU A 118 10.24 2.37 18.36
C LEU A 118 10.03 3.14 19.67
N LEU A 119 8.79 3.57 19.94
CA LEU A 119 8.45 4.34 21.13
C LEU A 119 8.69 3.55 22.44
N SER A 120 8.44 2.24 22.43
CA SER A 120 8.68 1.36 23.57
C SER A 120 10.18 1.21 23.86
N GLY A 121 11.00 1.08 22.83
CA GLY A 121 12.45 1.07 23.00
C GLY A 121 12.98 2.43 23.46
N MET A 122 12.43 3.55 22.99
CA MET A 122 12.75 4.89 23.52
C MET A 122 12.48 4.99 25.02
N ILE A 123 11.32 4.53 25.49
CA ILE A 123 11.01 4.48 26.94
C ILE A 123 12.07 3.66 27.68
N THR A 124 12.41 2.48 27.16
CA THR A 124 13.37 1.57 27.79
C THR A 124 14.76 2.20 27.89
N THR A 125 15.22 2.86 26.83
CA THR A 125 16.50 3.59 26.82
C THR A 125 16.50 4.77 27.78
N ILE A 126 15.40 5.54 27.85
CA ILE A 126 15.27 6.66 28.81
C ILE A 126 15.30 6.14 30.26
N GLN A 127 14.54 5.08 30.56
CA GLN A 127 14.45 4.51 31.92
C GLN A 127 15.76 3.89 32.40
N SER A 128 16.51 3.27 31.50
CA SER A 128 17.83 2.68 31.80
C SER A 128 18.96 3.71 31.86
N GLY A 129 18.70 4.98 31.57
CA GLY A 129 19.72 6.02 31.47
C GLY A 129 20.66 5.84 30.27
N GLY A 130 20.24 5.05 29.28
CA GLY A 130 21.01 4.81 28.07
C GLY A 130 21.03 6.02 27.12
N LYS A 131 21.92 5.96 26.13
CA LYS A 131 22.02 7.00 25.10
C LYS A 131 20.94 6.81 24.05
N LEU A 132 19.96 7.71 24.04
CA LEU A 132 18.88 7.71 23.04
C LEU A 132 19.41 7.82 21.60
N SER A 133 20.51 8.52 21.39
CA SER A 133 21.19 8.63 20.08
C SER A 133 21.60 7.28 19.51
N ASP A 134 22.04 6.37 20.37
CA ASP A 134 22.59 5.07 19.96
C ASP A 134 21.43 4.14 19.60
N TYR A 135 20.38 4.13 20.43
CA TYR A 135 19.13 3.43 20.14
C TYR A 135 18.50 3.88 18.82
N LEU A 136 18.34 5.20 18.63
CA LEU A 136 17.76 5.75 17.40
C LEU A 136 18.65 5.48 16.19
N SER A 137 19.98 5.51 16.33
CA SER A 137 20.90 5.18 15.23
C SER A 137 20.77 3.72 14.80
N GLN A 138 20.72 2.79 15.75
CA GLN A 138 20.54 1.37 15.45
C GLN A 138 19.18 1.12 14.79
N ARG A 139 18.10 1.66 15.35
CA ARG A 139 16.76 1.47 14.79
C ARG A 139 16.59 2.15 13.44
N ALA A 140 17.26 3.28 13.20
CA ALA A 140 17.27 3.93 11.90
C ALA A 140 17.91 3.03 10.85
N GLU A 141 19.06 2.42 11.16
CA GLU A 141 19.76 1.53 10.23
C GLU A 141 18.89 0.31 9.88
N GLU A 142 18.25 -0.32 10.87
CA GLU A 142 17.33 -1.44 10.69
C GLU A 142 16.13 -1.06 9.80
N ILE A 143 15.38 -0.01 10.17
CA ILE A 143 14.16 0.41 9.45
C ILE A 143 14.48 0.91 8.03
N VAL A 144 15.58 1.65 7.85
CA VAL A 144 16.01 2.14 6.53
C VAL A 144 16.48 0.98 5.65
N PHE A 145 17.14 -0.02 6.22
CA PHE A 145 17.54 -1.22 5.49
C PHE A 145 16.31 -1.98 4.98
N GLU A 146 15.32 -2.25 5.85
CA GLU A 146 14.06 -2.90 5.47
C GLU A 146 13.29 -2.12 4.40
N TYR A 147 13.24 -0.79 4.54
CA TYR A 147 12.63 0.10 3.55
C TYR A 147 13.32 0.02 2.18
N ARG A 148 14.66 0.00 2.15
CA ARG A 148 15.43 -0.13 0.90
C ARG A 148 15.25 -1.52 0.28
N LEU A 149 15.25 -2.56 1.10
CA LEU A 149 15.06 -3.94 0.64
C LEU A 149 13.69 -4.13 -0.01
N SER A 150 12.62 -3.69 0.67
CA SER A 150 11.25 -3.78 0.14
C SER A 150 11.06 -2.98 -1.15
N ARG A 151 11.64 -1.77 -1.23
CA ARG A 151 11.64 -0.97 -2.49
C ARG A 151 12.37 -1.67 -3.62
N ARG A 152 13.52 -2.28 -3.32
CA ARG A 152 14.27 -3.04 -4.33
C ARG A 152 13.49 -4.24 -4.83
N GLN A 153 12.89 -5.02 -3.92
CA GLN A 153 12.05 -6.16 -4.29
C GLN A 153 10.87 -5.73 -5.17
N ARG A 154 10.22 -4.60 -4.87
CA ARG A 154 9.17 -4.04 -5.73
C ARG A 154 9.70 -3.66 -7.12
N ALA A 155 10.86 -3.02 -7.19
CA ALA A 155 11.48 -2.67 -8.48
C ALA A 155 11.86 -3.91 -9.28
N ASP A 156 12.41 -4.94 -8.63
CA ASP A 156 12.77 -6.21 -9.26
C ASP A 156 11.53 -6.97 -9.78
N MET A 157 10.41 -6.93 -9.04
CA MET A 157 9.13 -7.47 -9.51
C MET A 157 8.62 -6.73 -10.76
N LEU A 158 8.66 -5.39 -10.76
CA LEU A 158 8.26 -4.58 -11.92
C LEU A 158 9.16 -4.85 -13.13
N ALA A 159 10.46 -5.01 -12.92
CA ALA A 159 11.40 -5.38 -13.99
C ALA A 159 11.07 -6.77 -14.56
N THR A 160 10.79 -7.74 -13.70
CA THR A 160 10.35 -9.08 -14.12
C THR A 160 9.08 -9.01 -14.96
N TYR A 161 8.11 -8.18 -14.59
CA TYR A 161 6.88 -7.99 -15.38
C TYR A 161 7.16 -7.33 -16.74
N ALA A 162 8.08 -6.37 -16.80
CA ALA A 162 8.51 -5.76 -18.06
C ALA A 162 9.20 -6.78 -18.98
N ASP A 163 10.07 -7.65 -18.44
CA ASP A 163 10.73 -8.70 -19.22
C ASP A 163 9.71 -9.68 -19.81
N ILE A 164 8.75 -10.15 -19.00
CA ILE A 164 7.66 -11.04 -19.46
C ILE A 164 6.85 -10.37 -20.58
N TYR A 165 6.53 -9.07 -20.44
CA TYR A 165 5.84 -8.30 -21.46
C TYR A 165 6.63 -8.28 -22.79
N THR A 166 7.93 -7.99 -22.75
CA THR A 166 8.75 -7.95 -23.98
C THR A 166 8.84 -9.31 -24.68
N ILE A 167 8.94 -10.41 -23.94
CA ILE A 167 9.04 -11.76 -24.50
C ILE A 167 7.70 -12.19 -25.13
N ILE A 168 6.60 -12.08 -24.39
CA ILE A 168 5.31 -12.65 -24.81
C ILE A 168 4.56 -11.72 -25.76
N LEU A 169 4.54 -10.40 -25.50
CA LEU A 169 3.70 -9.47 -26.27
C LEU A 169 4.44 -8.84 -27.45
N ILE A 170 5.78 -8.80 -27.44
CA ILE A 170 6.57 -8.22 -28.53
C ILE A 170 7.31 -9.31 -29.31
N ALA A 171 8.22 -10.06 -28.66
CA ALA A 171 9.11 -10.98 -29.36
C ALA A 171 8.36 -12.18 -29.98
N ALA A 172 7.44 -12.81 -29.25
CA ALA A 172 6.72 -13.97 -29.77
C ALA A 172 5.84 -13.65 -31.00
N PRO A 173 5.00 -12.59 -31.00
CA PRO A 173 4.25 -12.19 -32.19
C PRO A 173 5.17 -11.79 -33.35
N LEU A 174 6.28 -11.11 -33.07
CA LEU A 174 7.24 -10.71 -34.09
C LEU A 174 7.86 -11.92 -34.78
N ILE A 175 8.36 -12.90 -34.01
CA ILE A 175 8.92 -14.14 -34.56
C ILE A 175 7.86 -14.88 -35.39
N LEU A 176 6.63 -14.96 -34.88
CA LEU A 176 5.54 -15.62 -35.58
C LEU A 176 5.21 -14.95 -36.91
N VAL A 177 5.16 -13.61 -36.96
CA VAL A 177 4.96 -12.85 -38.20
C VAL A 177 6.12 -13.08 -39.18
N ILE A 178 7.37 -13.10 -38.71
CA ILE A 178 8.55 -13.37 -39.55
C ILE A 178 8.46 -14.76 -40.18
N VAL A 179 8.18 -15.80 -39.39
CA VAL A 179 8.06 -17.18 -39.89
C VAL A 179 6.93 -17.32 -40.91
N LEU A 180 5.75 -16.76 -40.61
CA LEU A 180 4.61 -16.78 -41.53
C LEU A 180 4.93 -16.04 -42.84
N THR A 181 5.68 -14.94 -42.78
CA THR A 181 6.10 -14.18 -43.97
C THR A 181 7.02 -15.02 -44.87
N ILE A 182 7.97 -15.75 -44.28
CA ILE A 182 8.86 -16.65 -45.04
C ILE A 182 8.05 -17.76 -45.74
N ILE A 183 7.12 -18.40 -45.01
CA ILE A 183 6.27 -19.46 -45.58
C ILE A 183 5.39 -18.91 -46.73
N GLY A 184 4.81 -17.72 -46.54
CA GLY A 184 4.02 -17.05 -47.57
C GLY A 184 4.81 -16.74 -48.84
N THR A 185 6.09 -16.39 -48.70
CA THR A 185 6.98 -16.09 -49.84
C THR A 185 7.29 -17.34 -50.67
N ILE A 186 7.39 -18.52 -50.04
CA ILE A 186 7.66 -19.80 -50.71
C ILE A 186 6.36 -20.41 -51.30
N GLY A 187 5.21 -19.76 -51.06
CA GLY A 187 3.90 -20.25 -51.50
C GLY A 187 3.35 -21.39 -50.64
N GLY A 188 3.86 -21.56 -49.42
CA GLY A 188 3.35 -22.55 -48.47
C GLY A 188 2.05 -22.11 -47.81
N ALA A 189 1.25 -23.09 -47.38
CA ALA A 189 0.06 -22.87 -46.55
C ALA A 189 0.31 -23.47 -45.15
N VAL A 190 -0.20 -22.79 -44.12
CA VAL A 190 -0.11 -23.27 -42.73
C VAL A 190 -1.54 -23.54 -42.27
N PHE A 191 -1.81 -24.75 -41.77
CA PHE A 191 -3.17 -25.22 -41.41
C PHE A 191 -4.22 -25.09 -42.54
N GLY A 192 -3.79 -25.16 -43.81
CA GLY A 192 -4.69 -25.00 -44.97
C GLY A 192 -5.14 -23.56 -45.21
N LEU A 193 -4.62 -22.58 -44.46
CA LEU A 193 -4.90 -21.16 -44.62
C LEU A 193 -3.72 -20.44 -45.31
N PRO A 194 -4.01 -19.40 -46.11
CA PRO A 194 -2.96 -18.55 -46.67
C PRO A 194 -2.23 -17.80 -45.54
N PRO A 195 -0.88 -17.75 -45.53
CA PRO A 195 -0.12 -17.10 -44.45
C PRO A 195 -0.48 -15.62 -44.25
N GLN A 196 -0.89 -14.93 -45.31
CA GLN A 196 -1.37 -13.54 -45.25
C GLN A 196 -2.55 -13.36 -44.27
N MET A 197 -3.50 -14.30 -44.29
CA MET A 197 -4.68 -14.27 -43.42
C MET A 197 -4.28 -14.55 -41.96
N LEU A 198 -3.34 -15.47 -41.73
CA LEU A 198 -2.83 -15.78 -40.40
C LEU A 198 -2.08 -14.58 -39.79
N ILE A 199 -1.28 -13.86 -40.59
CA ILE A 199 -0.61 -12.63 -40.13
C ILE A 199 -1.64 -11.58 -39.74
N GLN A 200 -2.67 -11.35 -40.58
CA GLN A 200 -3.74 -10.40 -40.25
C GLN A 200 -4.48 -10.78 -38.97
N LEU A 201 -4.79 -12.07 -38.78
CA LEU A 201 -5.44 -12.56 -37.56
C LEU A 201 -4.54 -12.37 -36.32
N CYS A 202 -3.24 -12.61 -36.44
CA CYS A 202 -2.31 -12.41 -35.34
C CYS A 202 -2.15 -10.93 -34.98
N VAL A 203 -1.97 -10.05 -35.97
CA VAL A 203 -1.74 -8.62 -35.74
C VAL A 203 -3.00 -7.89 -35.29
N TYR A 204 -4.17 -8.19 -35.89
CA TYR A 204 -5.41 -7.49 -35.56
C TYR A 204 -6.28 -8.21 -34.53
N GLY A 205 -6.03 -9.49 -34.26
CA GLY A 205 -6.76 -10.28 -33.26
C GLY A 205 -5.90 -10.60 -32.05
N PHE A 206 -4.88 -11.44 -32.24
CA PHE A 206 -4.11 -12.01 -31.13
C PHE A 206 -3.31 -10.97 -30.33
N VAL A 207 -2.60 -10.06 -31.01
CA VAL A 207 -1.77 -9.02 -30.35
C VAL A 207 -2.61 -8.05 -29.51
N PRO A 208 -3.71 -7.47 -30.02
CA PRO A 208 -4.61 -6.64 -29.21
C PRO A 208 -5.21 -7.39 -28.03
N LEU A 209 -5.63 -8.64 -28.25
CA LEU A 209 -6.20 -9.48 -27.19
C LEU A 209 -5.21 -9.73 -26.05
N LEU A 210 -3.96 -10.07 -26.38
CA LEU A 210 -2.89 -10.23 -25.39
C LEU A 210 -2.59 -8.93 -24.64
N ASN A 211 -2.59 -7.78 -25.34
CA ASN A 211 -2.41 -6.48 -24.70
C ASN A 211 -3.52 -6.14 -23.71
N ILE A 212 -4.78 -6.37 -24.08
CA ILE A 212 -5.93 -6.16 -23.18
C ILE A 212 -5.83 -7.08 -21.96
N MET A 213 -5.49 -8.36 -22.18
CA MET A 213 -5.32 -9.32 -21.11
C MET A 213 -4.19 -8.93 -20.14
N PHE A 214 -3.05 -8.45 -20.68
CA PHE A 214 -1.92 -7.99 -19.86
C PHE A 214 -2.27 -6.73 -19.07
N LEU A 215 -2.98 -5.77 -19.70
CA LEU A 215 -3.47 -4.58 -19.01
C LEU A 215 -4.41 -4.94 -17.86
N ALA A 216 -5.32 -5.89 -18.08
CA ALA A 216 -6.23 -6.38 -17.04
C ALA A 216 -5.47 -7.05 -15.87
N PHE A 217 -4.44 -7.85 -16.19
CA PHE A 217 -3.56 -8.47 -15.19
C PHE A 217 -2.82 -7.42 -14.34
N LEU A 218 -2.29 -6.36 -14.97
CA LEU A 218 -1.57 -5.30 -14.27
C LEU A 218 -2.51 -4.55 -13.32
N ILE A 219 -3.69 -4.14 -13.78
CA ILE A 219 -4.68 -3.44 -12.95
C ILE A 219 -5.12 -4.29 -11.75
N MET A 220 -5.26 -5.60 -11.93
CA MET A 220 -5.63 -6.51 -10.85
C MET A 220 -4.51 -6.67 -9.82
N THR A 221 -3.25 -6.60 -10.26
CA THR A 221 -2.06 -6.72 -9.39
C THR A 221 -1.76 -5.42 -8.64
N GLU A 222 -1.97 -4.24 -9.25
CA GLU A 222 -1.80 -2.94 -8.58
C GLU A 222 -2.81 -2.68 -7.45
N ARG A 223 -3.94 -3.40 -7.44
CA ARG A 223 -5.00 -3.23 -6.43
C ARG A 223 -4.87 -4.15 -5.21
N GLY A 224 -3.93 -5.09 -5.19
CA GLY A 224 -3.74 -6.05 -4.10
C GLY A 224 -2.48 -5.83 -3.28
#